data_AF-A0A4V1T9A6-F1
#
_entry.id   AF-A0A4V1T9A6-F1
#
_cell.length_a   1.000
_cell.length_b   1.000
_cell.length_c   1.000
_cell.angle_alpha   90.00
_cell.angle_beta   90.00
_cell.angle_gamma   90.00
#
_symmetry.space_group_name_H-M   'P 1'
#
loop_
_entity.id
_entity.type
_entity.pdbx_description
1 polymer ?
#
loop_
_entity_poly.entity_id
_entity_poly.type
_entity_poly.pdbx_seq_one_letter_code
_entity_poly.pdbx_strand_id
1 'polypeptide(L)' 'MTETPASYELVLNRALDAPAAKVFKCWTDPDLLKQWFAPRPFTTPVIEIDLRVGGANRFVM' A
#
# COMPACT_ATOMS: atom_id res chain seq x y z
N MET A 1 6.56 9.71 19.09
CA MET A 1 5.41 8.80 19.20
C MET A 1 5.99 7.40 19.14
N THR A 2 6.18 6.74 20.28
CA THR A 2 6.76 5.39 20.34
C THR A 2 6.00 4.62 21.39
N GLU A 3 4.85 4.10 20.99
CA GLU A 3 4.23 2.98 21.69
C GLU A 3 5.01 1.73 21.27
N THR A 4 5.38 0.89 22.23
CA THR A 4 6.05 -0.38 21.93
C THR A 4 5.04 -1.28 21.23
N PRO A 5 5.29 -1.73 19.98
CA PRO A 5 4.36 -2.61 19.27
C PRO A 5 4.11 -3.89 20.08
N ALA A 6 2.91 -4.44 20.01
CA ALA A 6 2.66 -5.78 20.55
C ALA A 6 3.59 -6.80 19.87
N SER A 7 3.78 -7.99 20.46
CA SER A 7 4.80 -8.96 20.03
C SER A 7 4.74 -9.42 18.57
N TYR A 8 3.65 -9.13 17.84
CA TYR A 8 3.46 -9.49 16.43
C TYR A 8 3.07 -8.28 15.55
N GLU A 9 3.38 -7.07 15.99
CA GLU A 9 3.12 -5.84 15.25
C GLU A 9 4.41 -5.28 14.62
N LEU A 10 4.31 -4.92 13.35
CA LEU A 10 5.38 -4.22 12.63
C LEU A 10 4.88 -2.84 12.21
N VAL A 11 5.57 -1.79 12.67
CA VAL A 11 5.24 -0.40 12.33
C VAL A 11 6.29 0.16 11.37
N LEU A 12 5.85 0.61 10.19
CA LEU A 12 6.69 1.32 9.22
C LEU A 12 6.32 2.80 9.20
N ASN A 13 7.30 3.67 9.41
CA ASN A 13 7.14 5.12 9.32
C ASN A 13 8.02 5.67 8.21
N ARG A 14 7.44 6.48 7.32
CA ARG A 14 8.18 7.18 6.26
C ARG A 14 7.57 8.54 6.00
N ALA A 15 8.41 9.58 6.04
CA ALA A 15 8.04 10.91 5.58
C ALA A 15 8.14 10.98 4.05
N LEU A 16 7.09 11.46 3.39
CA LEU A 16 7.04 11.65 1.95
C LEU A 16 6.74 13.11 1.65
N ASP A 17 7.60 13.76 0.87
CA ASP A 17 7.38 15.13 0.40
C ASP A 17 6.39 15.12 -0.78
N ALA A 18 5.12 14.87 -0.46
CA ALA A 18 4.04 14.82 -1.42
C ALA A 18 2.69 15.18 -0.76
N PRO A 19 1.74 15.77 -1.49
CA PRO A 19 0.39 16.01 -0.98
C PRO A 19 -0.29 14.71 -0.55
N ALA A 20 -0.97 14.74 0.60
CA ALA A 20 -1.65 13.56 1.17
C ALA A 20 -2.61 12.87 0.19
N ALA A 21 -3.35 13.65 -0.61
CA ALA A 21 -4.25 13.12 -1.63
C ALA A 21 -3.53 12.28 -2.70
N LYS A 22 -2.31 12.66 -3.10
CA LYS A 22 -1.51 11.89 -4.06
C LYS A 22 -1.00 10.60 -3.43
N VAL A 23 -0.53 10.67 -2.18
CA VAL A 23 -0.09 9.47 -1.43
C VAL A 23 -1.24 8.47 -1.30
N PHE A 24 -2.42 8.93 -0.89
CA PHE A 24 -3.61 8.08 -0.82
C PHE A 24 -3.98 7.48 -2.18
N LYS A 25 -3.89 8.27 -3.26
CA LYS A 25 -4.12 7.77 -4.62
C LYS A 25 -3.16 6.62 -4.99
N CYS A 26 -1.89 6.72 -4.63
CA CYS A 26 -0.90 5.65 -4.87
C CYS A 26 -1.21 4.32 -4.16
N TRP A 27 -2.10 4.31 -3.15
CA TRP A 27 -2.55 3.12 -2.43
C TRP A 27 -3.92 2.60 -2.88
N THR A 28 -4.64 3.35 -3.72
CA THR A 28 -6.05 3.09 -4.03
C THR A 28 -6.34 2.99 -5.52
N ASP A 29 -5.46 3.53 -6.36
CA ASP A 29 -5.49 3.39 -7.80
C ASP A 29 -4.66 2.15 -8.22
N PRO A 30 -5.29 1.10 -8.81
CA PRO A 30 -4.58 -0.11 -9.22
C PRO A 30 -3.42 0.15 -10.18
N ASP A 31 -3.56 1.10 -11.12
CA ASP A 31 -2.52 1.35 -12.13
C ASP A 31 -1.31 2.07 -11.54
N LEU A 32 -1.48 2.81 -10.45
CA LEU A 32 -0.37 3.37 -9.69
C LEU A 32 0.31 2.29 -8.82
N LEU A 33 -0.46 1.46 -8.12
CA LEU A 33 0.08 0.41 -7.26
C LEU A 33 1.02 -0.56 -8.00
N LYS A 34 0.66 -0.96 -9.23
CA LYS A 34 1.48 -1.85 -10.07
C LYS A 34 2.91 -1.34 -10.30
N GLN A 35 3.13 -0.02 -10.18
CA GLN A 35 4.41 0.61 -10.45
C GLN A 35 5.40 0.51 -9.28
N TRP A 36 4.93 0.28 -8.05
CA TRP A 36 5.80 0.42 -6.87
C TRP A 36 5.58 -0.59 -5.74
N PHE A 37 4.46 -1.32 -5.71
CA PHE A 37 4.09 -2.16 -4.56
C PHE A 37 5.06 -3.32 -4.32
N ALA A 38 5.49 -4.01 -5.38
CA ALA A 38 6.42 -5.13 -5.28
C ALA A 38 7.89 -4.65 -5.20
N PRO A 39 8.73 -5.27 -4.35
CA PRO A 39 10.16 -5.04 -4.39
C PRO A 39 10.76 -5.64 -5.68
N ARG A 40 11.71 -4.93 -6.29
CA ARG A 40 12.46 -5.46 -7.44
C ARG A 40 13.17 -6.77 -7.06
N PRO A 41 13.23 -7.77 -7.97
CA PRO A 41 12.77 -7.75 -9.36
C PRO A 41 11.30 -8.20 -9.55
N PHE A 42 10.56 -8.45 -8.48
CA PHE A 42 9.16 -8.87 -8.56
C PHE A 42 8.27 -7.75 -9.09
N THR A 43 7.10 -8.14 -9.60
CA THR A 43 6.08 -7.21 -10.11
C THR A 43 4.73 -7.55 -9.50
N THR A 44 3.70 -6.76 -9.78
CA THR A 44 2.33 -7.09 -9.39
C THR A 44 1.41 -6.92 -10.60
N PRO A 45 1.40 -7.87 -11.55
CA PRO A 45 0.69 -7.68 -12.83
C PRO A 45 -0.82 -7.53 -12.68
N VAL A 46 -1.42 -8.14 -11.65
CA VAL A 46 -2.87 -8.07 -11.39
C VAL A 46 -3.12 -7.42 -10.03
N ILE A 47 -3.91 -6.35 -10.04
CA ILE A 47 -4.40 -5.65 -8.86
C ILE A 47 -5.89 -5.35 -9.09
N GLU A 48 -6.73 -5.93 -8.23
CA GLU A 48 -8.17 -5.70 -8.18
C GLU A 48 -8.50 -5.19 -6.77
N ILE A 49 -9.21 -4.06 -6.67
CA ILE A 49 -9.53 -3.41 -5.40
C ILE A 49 -11.00 -2.96 -5.43
N ASP A 50 -11.80 -3.43 -4.47
CA ASP A 50 -13.10 -2.87 -4.15
C ASP A 50 -12.93 -1.81 -3.04
N LEU A 51 -12.75 -0.54 -3.45
CA LEU A 51 -12.35 0.54 -2.54
C LEU A 51 -13.52 1.06 -1.70
N ARG A 52 -13.89 0.31 -0.69
CA ARG A 52 -14.88 0.68 0.34
C ARG A 52 -14.62 -0.11 1.61
N VAL A 53 -15.25 0.31 2.71
CA VAL A 53 -15.21 -0.45 3.97
C VAL A 53 -15.82 -1.84 3.74
N GLY A 54 -15.09 -2.88 4.16
CA GLY A 54 -15.46 -4.27 3.93
C GLY A 54 -15.28 -4.77 2.49
N GLY A 55 -14.68 -3.97 1.60
CA GLY A 55 -14.31 -4.40 0.25
C GLY A 55 -13.09 -5.33 0.25
N ALA A 56 -13.05 -6.24 -0.72
CA ALA A 56 -11.94 -7.18 -0.90
C ALA A 56 -10.88 -6.61 -1.85
N ASN A 57 -9.69 -7.20 -1.80
CA ASN A 57 -8.63 -6.94 -2.76
C ASN A 57 -7.95 -8.24 -3.19
N ARG A 58 -7.43 -8.24 -4.42
CA ARG A 58 -6.68 -9.37 -5.00
C ARG A 58 -5.44 -8.85 -5.71
N PHE A 59 -4.28 -9.32 -5.26
CA PHE A 59 -2.97 -8.98 -5.78
C PHE A 59 -2.30 -10.28 -6.25
N VAL A 60 -1.77 -10.29 -7.46
CA VAL A 60 -0.93 -11.39 -7.97
C VAL A 60 0.48 -10.84 -8.12
N MET A 61 1.45 -11.46 -7.42
CA MET A 61 2.86 -11.10 -7.41
C MET A 61 3.72 -12.18 -8.04
#